data_AF-A0A5B9VU87-F1
#
_entry.id   AF-A0A5B9VU87-F1
#
_cell.length_a   1.000
_cell.length_b   1.000
_cell.length_c   1.000
_cell.angle_alpha   90.00
_cell.angle_beta   90.00
_cell.angle_gamma   90.00
#
_symmetry.space_group_name_H-M   'P 1'
#
loop_
_entity.id
_entity.type
_entity.pdbx_description
1 polymer ?
#
loop_
_entity_poly.entity_id
_entity_poly.type
_entity_poly.pdbx_seq_one_letter_code
_entity_poly.pdbx_strand_id
1 'polypeptide(L)'
;MHRSITVLFRRDASRDRRRDRLQFAGYRMLWPDGREIAVGLDAFCRYGQRLLGLDRHLAGVAERLIEILCFPVHDPDGPMTRLPGHRVRRFFLHRDGPRGRLHFLDGTPTEVDFVLGRDEPSVVEWIGLADAPNRASVCLDLAARPAAAPPTATASAGLRSESKSSPASTPPSPSPASPIPSSLSTPPGPLRRPVGEEVPRP
;
A
#
# COMPACT_ATOMS: atom_id res chain seq x y z
N MET A 1 10.30 -19.45 14.32
CA MET A 1 10.64 -18.02 14.51
C MET A 1 10.02 -17.25 13.35
N HIS A 2 9.53 -16.02 13.56
CA HIS A 2 8.95 -15.22 12.47
C HIS A 2 9.95 -14.17 12.00
N ARG A 3 9.85 -13.77 10.73
CA ARG A 3 10.64 -12.70 10.14
C ARG A 3 9.77 -11.45 10.05
N SER A 4 10.35 -10.28 10.25
CA SER A 4 9.62 -9.03 10.09
C SER A 4 10.43 -7.98 9.36
N ILE A 5 9.70 -7.08 8.72
CA ILE A 5 10.24 -5.89 8.06
C ILE A 5 9.34 -4.71 8.42
N THR A 6 9.94 -3.57 8.75
CA THR A 6 9.22 -2.35 9.05
C THR A 6 9.34 -1.38 7.89
N VAL A 7 8.20 -0.95 7.38
CA VAL A 7 8.09 -0.08 6.21
C VAL A 7 7.22 1.12 6.55
N LEU A 8 7.69 2.31 6.20
CA LEU A 8 6.90 3.54 6.25
C LEU A 8 6.06 3.63 4.98
N PHE A 9 4.74 3.61 5.16
CA PHE A 9 3.79 3.86 4.11
C PHE A 9 3.47 5.33 4.10
N ARG A 10 3.74 6.02 2.99
CA ARG A 10 3.37 7.43 2.79
C ARG A 10 2.34 7.53 1.67
N ARG A 11 1.21 8.16 1.94
CA ARG A 11 0.13 8.38 0.97
C ARG A 11 0.65 9.20 -0.22
N ASP A 12 0.36 8.75 -1.44
CA ASP A 12 0.68 9.48 -2.67
C ASP A 12 -0.48 9.36 -3.66
N ALA A 13 -1.26 10.44 -3.81
CA ALA A 13 -2.44 10.49 -4.67
C ALA A 13 -2.09 10.34 -6.16
N SER A 14 -0.87 10.70 -6.58
CA SER A 14 -0.44 10.50 -7.97
C SER A 14 -0.33 9.01 -8.33
N ARG A 15 -0.19 8.14 -7.32
CA ARG A 15 -0.14 6.69 -7.45
C ARG A 15 -1.52 6.04 -7.28
N ASP A 16 -2.59 6.81 -7.16
CA ASP A 16 -3.95 6.28 -7.13
C ASP A 16 -4.25 5.56 -8.44
N ARG A 17 -4.82 4.37 -8.33
CA ARG A 17 -5.17 3.56 -9.50
C ARG A 17 -6.63 3.15 -9.42
N ARG A 18 -7.22 3.03 -10.60
CA ARG A 18 -8.53 2.41 -10.79
C ARG A 18 -8.35 1.20 -11.69
N ARG A 19 -8.78 0.03 -11.21
CA ARG A 19 -8.90 -1.19 -12.01
C ARG A 19 -10.33 -1.66 -11.91
N ASP A 20 -11.01 -1.73 -13.06
CA ASP A 20 -12.44 -2.02 -13.15
C ASP A 20 -13.29 -1.08 -12.26
N ARG A 21 -14.01 -1.65 -11.29
CA ARG A 21 -14.83 -0.94 -10.30
C ARG A 21 -14.08 -0.59 -9.00
N LEU A 22 -12.79 -0.89 -8.91
CA LEU A 22 -12.02 -0.80 -7.67
C LEU A 22 -11.05 0.37 -7.74
N GLN A 23 -11.11 1.25 -6.74
CA GLN A 23 -10.12 2.29 -6.51
C GLN A 23 -9.11 1.81 -5.47
N PHE A 24 -7.83 2.04 -5.76
CA PHE A 24 -6.71 1.69 -4.89
C PHE A 24 -5.98 2.99 -4.56
N ALA A 25 -5.88 3.28 -3.26
CA ALA A 25 -5.09 4.40 -2.79
C ALA A 25 -3.61 4.11 -3.02
N GLY A 26 -2.91 5.06 -3.64
CA GLY A 26 -1.48 5.00 -3.87
C GLY A 26 -0.67 5.30 -2.62
N TYR A 27 0.38 4.53 -2.39
CA TYR A 27 1.36 4.78 -1.35
C TYR A 27 2.77 4.61 -1.91
N ARG A 28 3.72 5.35 -1.34
CA ARG A 28 5.15 5.07 -1.42
C ARG A 28 5.56 4.26 -0.21
N MET A 29 6.47 3.33 -0.43
CA MET A 29 7.13 2.62 0.65
C MET A 29 8.53 3.13 0.83
N LEU A 30 8.79 3.52 2.06
CA LEU A 30 10.06 4.01 2.49
C LEU A 30 10.56 3.08 3.59
N TRP A 31 11.86 2.87 3.64
CA TRP A 31 12.50 2.43 4.87
C TRP A 31 12.20 3.44 6.00
N PRO A 32 12.33 3.03 7.28
CA PRO A 32 12.13 3.97 8.39
C PRO A 32 13.05 5.20 8.36
N ASP A 33 14.18 5.12 7.64
CA ASP A 33 15.11 6.23 7.39
C ASP A 33 14.67 7.18 6.26
N GLY A 34 13.55 6.88 5.58
CA GLY A 34 12.98 7.67 4.50
C GLY A 34 13.48 7.34 3.09
N ARG A 35 14.42 6.40 2.92
CA ARG A 35 14.84 5.93 1.59
C ARG A 35 13.73 5.11 0.93
N GLU A 36 13.53 5.27 -0.38
CA GLU A 36 12.57 4.44 -1.13
C GLU A 36 13.04 2.98 -1.15
N ILE A 37 12.11 2.05 -0.93
CA ILE A 37 12.41 0.62 -1.01
C ILE A 37 12.46 0.20 -2.48
N ALA A 38 13.55 -0.43 -2.90
CA ALA A 38 13.67 -0.94 -4.25
C ALA A 38 12.71 -2.11 -4.51
N VAL A 39 12.32 -2.25 -5.78
CA VAL A 39 11.21 -3.03 -6.36
C VAL A 39 10.99 -4.42 -5.72
N GLY A 40 9.72 -4.86 -5.65
CA GLY A 40 9.25 -6.14 -5.09
C GLY A 40 8.05 -5.93 -4.16
N LEU A 41 8.19 -4.97 -3.24
CA LEU A 41 7.11 -4.58 -2.32
C LEU A 41 6.01 -3.70 -2.96
N ASP A 42 6.30 -3.01 -4.08
CA ASP A 42 5.30 -2.15 -4.77
C ASP A 42 4.10 -2.94 -5.27
N ALA A 43 4.34 -4.12 -5.88
CA ALA A 43 3.28 -5.05 -6.24
C ALA A 43 2.59 -5.63 -4.99
N PHE A 44 3.38 -5.89 -3.94
CA PHE A 44 2.86 -6.36 -2.65
C PHE A 44 1.87 -5.39 -2.03
N CYS A 45 2.05 -4.06 -2.13
CA CYS A 45 1.09 -3.10 -1.59
C CYS A 45 -0.23 -3.05 -2.35
N ARG A 46 -0.16 -3.09 -3.69
CA ARG A 46 -1.34 -3.07 -4.56
C ARG A 46 -2.33 -4.15 -4.17
N TYR A 47 -1.82 -5.35 -3.86
CA TYR A 47 -2.64 -6.47 -3.41
C TYR A 47 -2.79 -6.51 -1.88
N GLY A 48 -1.72 -6.18 -1.15
CA GLY A 48 -1.59 -6.22 0.30
C GLY A 48 -2.60 -5.35 1.04
N GLN A 49 -3.02 -4.23 0.46
CA GLN A 49 -4.13 -3.42 0.99
C GLN A 49 -5.37 -4.25 1.28
N ARG A 50 -5.75 -5.12 0.33
CA ARG A 50 -6.92 -5.98 0.47
C ARG A 50 -6.58 -7.33 1.06
N LEU A 51 -5.39 -7.86 0.76
CA LEU A 51 -4.98 -9.20 1.20
C LEU A 51 -4.70 -9.21 2.70
N LEU A 52 -3.89 -8.27 3.20
CA LEU A 52 -3.47 -8.18 4.61
C LEU A 52 -4.28 -7.17 5.43
N GLY A 53 -5.25 -6.50 4.80
CA GLY A 53 -6.03 -5.46 5.47
C GLY A 53 -5.14 -4.29 5.90
N LEU A 54 -4.28 -3.80 5.00
CA LEU A 54 -3.50 -2.57 5.25
C LEU A 54 -4.39 -1.33 5.16
N ASP A 55 -5.52 -1.41 4.45
CA ASP A 55 -6.53 -0.35 4.35
C ASP A 55 -6.96 0.17 5.73
N ARG A 56 -7.31 -0.71 6.68
CA ARG A 56 -7.70 -0.32 8.05
C ARG A 56 -6.59 0.42 8.79
N HIS A 57 -5.33 0.13 8.47
CA HIS A 57 -4.18 0.74 9.11
C HIS A 57 -3.81 2.07 8.44
N LEU A 58 -4.08 2.23 7.15
CA LEU A 58 -3.65 3.40 6.38
C LEU A 58 -4.78 4.41 6.13
N ALA A 59 -6.02 4.06 6.45
CA ALA A 59 -7.18 4.94 6.28
C ALA A 59 -7.03 6.25 7.09
N GLY A 60 -7.17 7.38 6.40
CA GLY A 60 -7.20 8.71 7.01
C GLY A 60 -5.85 9.24 7.51
N VAL A 61 -4.75 8.52 7.26
CA VAL A 61 -3.40 8.96 7.67
C VAL A 61 -2.51 9.27 6.47
N ALA A 62 -1.72 10.34 6.59
CA ALA A 62 -0.77 10.73 5.55
C ALA A 62 0.42 9.77 5.48
N GLU A 63 0.88 9.28 6.63
CA GLU A 63 1.90 8.25 6.69
C GLU A 63 1.75 7.38 7.94
N ARG A 64 2.23 6.13 7.86
CA ARG A 64 2.26 5.21 8.99
C ARG A 64 3.33 4.14 8.81
N LEU A 65 4.04 3.83 9.88
CA LEU A 65 4.91 2.67 9.94
C LEU A 65 4.11 1.40 10.15
N ILE A 66 4.37 0.43 9.30
CA ILE A 66 3.73 -0.88 9.33
C ILE A 66 4.84 -1.92 9.47
N GLU A 67 4.69 -2.79 10.45
CA GLU A 67 5.46 -4.02 10.53
C GLU A 67 4.73 -5.11 9.75
N ILE A 68 5.43 -5.70 8.78
CA ILE A 68 4.94 -6.80 7.97
C ILE A 68 5.62 -8.07 8.45
N LEU A 69 4.81 -9.03 8.88
CA LEU A 69 5.26 -10.26 9.52
C LEU A 69 5.16 -11.42 8.53
N CYS A 70 6.18 -12.27 8.49
CA CYS A 70 6.24 -13.49 7.72
C CYS A 70 6.51 -14.68 8.64
N PHE A 71 5.59 -15.64 8.66
CA PHE A 71 5.69 -16.88 9.41
C PHE A 71 5.84 -18.05 8.43
N PRO A 72 7.01 -18.70 8.34
CA PRO A 72 7.14 -19.95 7.59
C PRO A 72 6.19 -21.01 8.14
N VAL A 73 5.52 -21.75 7.25
CA VAL A 73 4.54 -22.79 7.60
C VAL A 73 5.03 -24.13 7.07
N HIS A 74 5.13 -25.12 7.95
CA HIS A 74 5.55 -26.48 7.59
C HIS A 74 4.39 -27.33 7.07
N ASP A 75 3.19 -27.14 7.60
CA ASP A 75 1.97 -27.86 7.22
C ASP A 75 0.96 -26.88 6.59
N PRO A 76 0.81 -26.87 5.25
CA PRO A 76 -0.10 -25.96 4.55
C PRO A 76 -1.59 -26.16 4.89
N ASP A 77 -1.97 -27.37 5.32
CA ASP A 77 -3.36 -27.72 5.67
C ASP A 77 -3.64 -27.54 7.17
N GLY A 78 -2.58 -27.37 7.96
CA GLY A 78 -2.65 -27.07 9.39
C GLY A 78 -3.27 -25.70 9.70
N PRO A 79 -3.53 -25.41 10.99
CA PRO A 79 -4.14 -24.15 11.38
C PRO A 79 -3.28 -22.94 10.97
N MET A 80 -3.95 -21.86 10.58
CA MET A 80 -3.29 -20.59 10.29
C MET A 80 -2.73 -19.94 11.56
N THR A 81 -1.58 -19.29 11.43
CA THR A 81 -0.98 -18.49 12.51
C THR A 81 -2.01 -17.53 13.08
N ARG A 82 -2.19 -17.55 14.40
CA ARG A 82 -3.14 -16.68 15.10
C ARG A 82 -2.42 -15.43 15.60
N LEU A 83 -2.87 -14.27 15.13
CA LEU A 83 -2.40 -12.97 15.61
C LEU A 83 -3.63 -12.14 16.04
N PRO A 84 -3.92 -12.01 17.34
CA PRO A 84 -5.14 -11.37 17.83
C PRO A 84 -5.35 -9.96 17.29
N GLY A 85 -6.54 -9.67 16.77
CA GLY A 85 -6.85 -8.36 16.17
C GLY A 85 -6.20 -8.11 14.81
N HIS A 86 -5.43 -9.07 14.28
CA HIS A 86 -4.74 -8.94 13.00
C HIS A 86 -5.21 -9.95 11.97
N ARG A 87 -5.31 -9.47 10.74
CA ARG A 87 -5.61 -10.31 9.59
C ARG A 87 -4.34 -11.02 9.16
N VAL A 88 -4.41 -12.35 9.15
CA VAL A 88 -3.36 -13.24 8.66
C VAL A 88 -3.86 -13.87 7.36
N ARG A 89 -2.98 -14.04 6.38
CA ARG A 89 -3.27 -14.74 5.12
C ARG A 89 -2.13 -15.67 4.77
N ARG A 90 -2.49 -16.88 4.33
CA ARG A 90 -1.56 -17.90 3.86
C ARG A 90 -1.33 -17.80 2.36
N PHE A 91 -0.08 -18.00 1.95
CA PHE A 91 0.37 -18.03 0.57
C PHE A 91 1.40 -19.13 0.35
N PHE A 92 1.58 -19.52 -0.90
CA PHE A 92 2.76 -20.23 -1.35
C PHE A 92 3.74 -19.25 -2.01
N LEU A 93 5.00 -19.29 -1.62
CA LEU A 93 6.09 -18.67 -2.37
C LEU A 93 6.68 -19.72 -3.30
N HIS A 94 6.39 -19.61 -4.59
CA HIS A 94 6.95 -20.48 -5.62
C HIS A 94 8.24 -19.85 -6.16
N ARG A 95 9.36 -20.57 -6.07
CA ARG A 95 10.66 -20.13 -6.60
C ARG A 95 10.95 -20.80 -7.94
N ASP A 96 11.28 -20.01 -8.94
CA ASP A 96 11.86 -20.47 -10.21
C ASP A 96 13.10 -19.65 -10.56
N GLY A 97 14.26 -20.28 -10.45
CA GLY A 97 15.57 -19.65 -10.57
C GLY A 97 15.76 -18.52 -9.54
N PRO A 98 16.04 -17.28 -9.99
CA PRO A 98 16.19 -16.13 -9.10
C PRO A 98 14.85 -15.50 -8.70
N ARG A 99 13.72 -15.92 -9.27
CA ARG A 99 12.42 -15.29 -9.05
C ARG A 99 11.58 -16.08 -8.07
N GLY A 100 11.03 -15.41 -7.07
CA GLY A 100 9.95 -15.89 -6.23
C GLY A 100 8.64 -15.22 -6.61
N ARG A 101 7.54 -15.94 -6.63
CA ARG A 101 6.19 -15.37 -6.80
C ARG A 101 5.27 -15.87 -5.72
N LEU A 102 4.44 -15.00 -5.17
CA LEU A 102 3.38 -15.42 -4.27
C LEU A 102 2.20 -15.98 -5.06
N HIS A 103 1.69 -17.11 -4.60
CA HIS A 103 0.49 -17.78 -5.09
C HIS A 103 -0.52 -17.88 -3.95
N PHE A 104 -1.80 -17.79 -4.29
CA PHE A 104 -2.88 -18.12 -3.37
C PHE A 104 -2.86 -19.63 -3.04
N LEU A 105 -3.61 -20.02 -2.00
CA LEU A 105 -3.73 -21.42 -1.58
C LEU A 105 -4.29 -22.34 -2.68
N ASP A 106 -5.10 -21.80 -3.59
CA ASP A 106 -5.62 -22.52 -4.75
C ASP A 106 -4.59 -22.66 -5.89
N GLY A 107 -3.36 -22.16 -5.70
CA GLY A 107 -2.28 -22.17 -6.68
C GLY A 107 -2.30 -20.99 -7.67
N THR A 108 -3.31 -20.12 -7.62
CA THR A 108 -3.40 -18.96 -8.52
C THR A 108 -2.26 -17.98 -8.28
N PRO A 109 -1.47 -17.60 -9.30
CA PRO A 109 -0.37 -16.66 -9.14
C PRO A 109 -0.89 -15.25 -8.84
N THR A 110 -0.21 -14.55 -7.93
CA THR A 110 -0.39 -13.12 -7.72
C THR A 110 0.57 -12.32 -8.62
N GLU A 111 0.35 -11.00 -8.72
CA GLU A 111 1.33 -10.09 -9.35
C GLU A 111 2.54 -9.81 -8.45
N VAL A 112 2.57 -10.32 -7.21
CA VAL A 112 3.69 -10.11 -6.27
C VAL A 112 4.82 -11.06 -6.61
N ASP A 113 5.92 -10.50 -7.09
CA ASP A 113 7.17 -11.20 -7.30
C ASP A 113 8.33 -10.56 -6.56
N PHE A 114 9.34 -11.39 -6.30
CA PHE A 114 10.61 -11.03 -5.69
C PHE A 114 11.74 -11.60 -6.55
N VAL A 115 12.84 -10.87 -6.72
CA VAL A 115 13.95 -11.26 -7.60
C VAL A 115 15.29 -11.14 -6.88
N LEU A 116 15.97 -12.27 -6.72
CA LEU A 116 17.34 -12.34 -6.19
C LEU A 116 18.31 -11.50 -7.03
N GLY A 117 19.11 -10.68 -6.37
CA GLY A 117 20.10 -9.80 -7.01
C GLY A 117 19.52 -8.51 -7.61
N ARG A 118 18.19 -8.35 -7.64
CA ARG A 118 17.52 -7.11 -8.04
C ARG A 118 16.88 -6.41 -6.85
N ASP A 119 16.15 -7.16 -6.04
CA ASP A 119 15.43 -6.61 -4.90
C ASP A 119 16.36 -6.50 -3.70
N GLU A 120 16.00 -5.64 -2.74
CA GLU A 120 16.86 -5.40 -1.59
C GLU A 120 17.08 -6.67 -0.76
N PRO A 121 18.32 -6.93 -0.29
CA PRO A 121 18.65 -8.13 0.46
C PRO A 121 17.72 -8.38 1.66
N SER A 122 17.37 -7.33 2.40
CA SER A 122 16.47 -7.43 3.56
C SER A 122 15.05 -7.87 3.18
N VAL A 123 14.55 -7.52 2.00
CA VAL A 123 13.24 -7.95 1.51
C VAL A 123 13.27 -9.42 1.10
N VAL A 124 14.33 -9.81 0.39
CA VAL A 124 14.59 -11.18 -0.04
C VAL A 124 14.73 -12.14 1.15
N GLU A 125 15.48 -11.73 2.17
CA GLU A 125 15.67 -12.48 3.42
C GLU A 125 14.35 -12.58 4.20
N TRP A 126 13.63 -11.45 4.35
CA TRP A 126 12.36 -11.40 5.07
C TRP A 126 11.31 -12.36 4.49
N ILE A 127 11.15 -12.40 3.16
CA ILE A 127 10.19 -13.31 2.53
C ILE A 127 10.72 -14.75 2.48
N GLY A 128 12.03 -14.95 2.67
CA GLY A 128 12.68 -16.25 2.64
C GLY A 128 12.97 -16.78 1.24
N LEU A 129 13.10 -15.90 0.25
CA LEU A 129 13.37 -16.33 -1.12
C LEU A 129 14.77 -16.93 -1.25
N ALA A 130 15.75 -16.42 -0.51
CA ALA A 130 17.13 -16.92 -0.55
C ALA A 130 17.20 -18.42 -0.17
N ASP A 131 16.43 -18.82 0.86
CA ASP A 131 16.44 -20.17 1.42
C ASP A 131 15.44 -21.13 0.74
N ALA A 132 14.47 -20.60 0.00
CA ALA A 132 13.48 -21.42 -0.69
C ALA A 132 14.17 -22.33 -1.73
N PRO A 133 13.90 -23.64 -1.79
CA PRO A 133 14.48 -24.50 -2.81
C PRO A 133 14.07 -24.05 -4.21
N ASN A 134 14.98 -24.17 -5.17
CA ASN A 134 14.67 -23.85 -6.55
C ASN A 134 13.61 -24.83 -7.10
N ARG A 135 12.65 -24.32 -7.88
CA ARG A 135 11.51 -25.08 -8.44
C ARG A 135 10.65 -25.75 -7.38
N ALA A 136 10.55 -25.11 -6.21
CA ALA A 136 9.71 -25.55 -5.11
C ALA A 136 8.84 -24.40 -4.60
N SER A 137 7.79 -24.79 -3.89
CA SER A 137 6.94 -23.89 -3.14
C SER A 137 7.20 -24.04 -1.65
N VAL A 138 7.27 -22.92 -0.95
CA VAL A 138 7.24 -22.89 0.51
C VAL A 138 5.97 -22.20 0.98
N CYS A 139 5.36 -22.70 2.04
CA CYS A 139 4.15 -22.12 2.61
C CYS A 139 4.52 -21.05 3.65
N LEU A 140 3.78 -19.95 3.66
CA LEU A 140 3.98 -18.86 4.62
C LEU A 140 2.67 -18.18 4.96
N ASP A 141 2.56 -17.75 6.22
CA ASP A 141 1.51 -16.85 6.68
C ASP A 141 2.08 -15.42 6.73
N LEU A 142 1.33 -14.47 6.17
CA LEU A 142 1.65 -13.05 6.19
C LEU A 142 0.63 -12.29 7.02
N ALA A 143 1.12 -11.30 7.77
CA ALA A 143 0.28 -10.39 8.53
C ALA A 143 0.86 -8.98 8.53
N ALA A 144 0.03 -8.00 8.89
CA ALA A 144 0.47 -6.62 9.04
C ALA A 144 -0.13 -5.96 10.29
N ARG A 145 0.71 -5.20 10.99
CA ARG A 145 0.33 -4.40 12.15
C ARG A 145 1.01 -3.03 12.15
N PRO A 146 0.42 -2.02 12.79
CA PRO A 146 1.12 -0.77 13.05
C PRO A 146 2.40 -1.06 13.85
N ALA A 147 3.52 -0.52 13.41
CA ALA A 147 4.71 -0.50 14.24
C ALA A 147 4.57 0.61 15.28
N ALA A 148 5.15 0.42 16.47
CA ALA A 148 5.43 1.56 17.33
C ALA A 148 6.32 2.54 16.54
N ALA A 149 6.03 3.84 16.61
CA ALA A 149 6.94 4.81 16.01
C ALA A 149 8.35 4.59 16.58
N PRO A 150 9.42 4.65 15.77
CA PRO A 150 10.76 4.68 16.32
C PRO A 150 10.79 5.85 17.31
N PRO A 151 11.47 5.71 18.46
CA PRO A 151 11.71 6.84 19.33
C PRO A 151 12.38 7.90 18.45
N THR A 152 11.66 8.99 18.20
CA THR A 152 12.16 10.09 17.41
C THR A 152 13.50 10.47 18.02
N ALA A 153 14.58 10.37 17.25
CA ALA A 153 15.85 10.97 17.63
C ALA A 153 15.51 12.40 18.05
N THR A 154 15.84 12.70 19.30
CA THR A 154 15.46 13.88 20.04
C THR A 154 15.51 15.08 19.12
N ALA A 155 14.39 15.81 19.04
CA ALA A 155 14.40 17.16 18.49
C ALA A 155 15.61 17.86 19.10
N SER A 156 16.63 18.12 18.27
CA SER A 156 17.73 18.97 18.65
C SER A 156 17.10 20.29 19.06
N ALA A 157 17.00 20.49 20.36
CA ALA A 157 16.61 21.74 20.98
C ALA A 157 17.65 22.77 20.54
N GLY A 158 17.39 23.37 19.38
CA GLY A 158 17.98 24.63 18.98
C GLY A 158 17.42 25.68 19.90
N LEU A 159 18.04 25.84 21.06
CA LEU A 159 18.04 27.11 21.78
C LEU A 159 18.42 28.19 20.76
N ARG A 160 17.47 29.07 20.43
CA ARG A 160 17.78 30.45 20.06
C ARG A 160 16.69 31.36 20.61
N SER A 161 17.08 31.98 21.71
CA SER A 161 16.62 33.19 22.36
C SER A 161 15.46 33.96 21.73
N GLU A 162 14.48 34.20 22.58
CA GLU A 162 13.61 35.37 22.53
C GLU A 162 14.44 36.65 22.30
N SER A 163 14.02 37.46 21.35
CA SER A 163 14.34 38.89 21.33
C SER A 163 13.08 39.63 20.89
N LYS A 164 12.62 40.43 21.84
CA LYS A 164 11.37 41.15 21.93
C LYS A 164 11.55 42.50 21.24
N SER A 165 10.74 42.81 20.22
CA SER A 165 10.45 44.21 19.84
C SER A 165 9.33 44.28 18.80
N SER A 166 8.16 44.72 19.25
CA SER A 166 7.12 45.37 18.43
C SER A 166 7.61 46.75 17.92
N PRO A 167 6.95 47.42 16.95
CA PRO A 167 5.68 48.09 17.22
C PRO A 167 4.61 48.01 16.10
N ALA A 168 3.43 48.51 16.50
CA ALA A 168 2.12 48.60 15.84
C ALA A 168 2.06 49.18 14.42
N SER A 169 1.03 48.79 13.65
CA SER A 169 -0.07 49.70 13.26
C SER A 169 -1.24 49.00 12.54
N THR A 170 -2.42 49.56 12.83
CA THR A 170 -3.85 49.27 12.55
C THR A 170 -4.24 49.29 11.05
N PRO A 171 -5.42 48.74 10.65
CA PRO A 171 -5.76 48.36 9.26
C PRO A 171 -6.62 49.41 8.53
N PRO A 172 -7.05 49.10 7.29
CA PRO A 172 -8.45 49.36 6.96
C PRO A 172 -9.14 48.23 6.16
N SER A 173 -10.44 48.09 6.41
CA SER A 173 -11.51 47.54 5.54
C SER A 173 -12.38 48.75 5.09
N PRO A 174 -13.40 48.69 4.18
CA PRO A 174 -13.98 47.56 3.42
C PRO A 174 -14.30 47.86 1.90
N SER A 175 -14.69 46.80 1.14
CA SER A 175 -15.67 46.66 0.01
C SER A 175 -15.93 47.75 -1.05
N PRO A 176 -16.27 47.44 -2.34
CA PRO A 176 -17.53 46.73 -2.67
C PRO A 176 -17.60 45.84 -3.96
N ALA A 177 -18.57 44.90 -3.90
CA ALA A 177 -19.54 44.42 -4.91
C ALA A 177 -19.25 44.28 -6.43
N SER A 178 -19.41 43.03 -6.92
CA SER A 178 -20.19 42.56 -8.11
C SER A 178 -19.79 43.03 -9.53
N PRO A 179 -20.19 42.34 -10.65
CA PRO A 179 -21.23 41.32 -10.82
C PRO A 179 -20.86 40.06 -11.65
N ILE A 180 -21.80 39.12 -11.60
CA ILE A 180 -22.05 37.96 -12.47
C ILE A 180 -22.23 38.41 -13.95
N PRO A 181 -21.89 37.55 -14.93
CA PRO A 181 -22.87 37.29 -15.97
C PRO A 181 -23.15 35.79 -16.17
N SER A 182 -24.44 35.54 -16.26
CA SER A 182 -25.10 34.31 -16.65
C SER A 182 -24.65 33.84 -18.03
N SER A 183 -24.55 32.53 -18.23
CA SER A 183 -24.78 31.92 -19.54
C SER A 183 -25.33 30.52 -19.37
N LEU A 184 -26.62 30.40 -19.69
CA LEU A 184 -27.31 29.16 -19.98
C LEU A 184 -26.60 28.43 -21.12
N SER A 185 -26.44 27.12 -21.00
CA SER A 185 -26.78 26.23 -22.12
C SER A 185 -27.20 24.85 -21.61
N THR A 186 -28.45 24.58 -21.90
CA THR A 186 -29.24 23.36 -21.86
C THR A 186 -28.49 22.14 -22.44
N PRO A 187 -28.77 20.92 -21.94
CA PRO A 187 -28.16 19.68 -22.40
C PRO A 187 -28.78 19.18 -23.71
N PRO A 188 -28.04 18.45 -24.58
CA PRO A 188 -28.67 17.54 -25.51
C PRO A 188 -28.97 16.21 -24.80
N GLY A 189 -30.24 15.81 -24.90
CA GLY A 189 -30.79 14.57 -24.35
C GLY A 189 -30.29 13.28 -25.02
N PRO A 190 -30.86 12.13 -24.63
CA PRO A 190 -30.31 10.82 -24.89
C PRO A 190 -30.50 10.36 -26.34
N LEU A 191 -29.42 9.88 -26.96
CA LEU A 191 -29.51 9.13 -28.20
C LEU A 191 -30.12 7.74 -27.92
N ARG A 192 -31.24 7.52 -28.59
CA ARG A 192 -32.03 6.29 -28.64
C ARG A 192 -31.18 5.07 -28.97
N ARG A 193 -31.50 3.96 -28.29
CA ARG A 193 -31.21 2.59 -28.75
C ARG A 193 -31.95 2.30 -30.06
N PRO A 194 -31.33 1.62 -31.02
CA PRO A 194 -32.05 0.75 -31.93
C PRO A 194 -32.24 -0.64 -31.31
N VAL A 195 -33.50 -1.07 -31.37
CA VAL A 195 -34.01 -2.43 -31.18
C VAL A 195 -33.81 -3.21 -32.49
N GLY A 196 -33.56 -4.51 -32.38
CA GLY A 196 -33.42 -5.46 -33.51
C GLY A 196 -32.10 -6.22 -33.37
N GLU A 197 -32.00 -7.54 -33.43
CA GLU A 197 -32.88 -8.52 -34.07
C GLU A 197 -32.73 -9.86 -33.36
N GLU A 198 -33.87 -10.48 -33.12
CA GLU A 198 -34.05 -11.88 -32.80
C GLU A 198 -33.88 -12.69 -34.10
N VAL A 199 -32.98 -13.66 -34.14
CA VAL A 199 -33.07 -14.78 -35.09
C VAL A 199 -32.65 -16.07 -34.37
N PRO A 200 -33.44 -17.16 -34.48
CA PRO A 200 -33.24 -18.39 -33.73
C PRO A 200 -32.27 -19.38 -34.40
N ARG A 201 -32.02 -20.44 -33.63
CA ARG A 201 -31.18 -21.63 -33.88
C ARG A 201 -31.40 -22.33 -35.23
N PRO A 202 -30.47 -23.21 -35.60
CA PRO A 202 -30.70 -24.66 -35.38
C PRO A 202 -29.83 -25.27 -34.27
#